data_AF-A0A2E1U9J1-F1
#
_entry.id   AF-A0A2E1U9J1-F1
#
_cell.length_a   1.000
_cell.length_b   1.000
_cell.length_c   1.000
_cell.angle_alpha   90.00
_cell.angle_beta   90.00
_cell.angle_gamma   90.00
#
_symmetry.space_group_name_H-M   'P 1'
#
loop_
_entity.id
_entity.type
_entity.pdbx_description
1 polymer ?
#
loop_
_entity_poly.entity_id
_entity_poly.type
_entity_poly.pdbx_seq_one_letter_code
_entity_poly.pdbx_strand_id
1 'polypeptide(L)'
;MRKTMPILLLFAATSGTLSAPASGQDLSGRIQQVRERMERDRYAGSAEHLGRLLYTDCEVRMDEAPIEDAVAWLEGATGAPLRVLNDDKGRPGIDPSVEITLEVRGMPALTVLEIMMEQCEDEMGEACDWQLRTGRIEISTKSRLARKSAQRLKRYPIQDLITDVPNFDNGPRLDLGTALGQGSQQGGGNGSQSLFQGGSDDPDLPTAAEKAEQIIELIVELVEPEGWSRNGGDWASIRYHEGNLLIKAPDFVHRRIGGYPFRPARTAGPASIAKSDGQGPRGARYTEGRTEIPGSGTWEAKLPERSPSKTTPAPVKPKPQGH
;
A
#
# COMPACT_ATOMS: atom_id res chain seq x y z
N MET A 1 19.96 54.15 -49.76
CA MET A 1 19.38 55.50 -49.74
C MET A 1 18.12 55.49 -48.90
N ARG A 2 18.01 56.47 -48.00
CA ARG A 2 16.85 56.75 -47.14
C ARG A 2 15.60 57.03 -47.96
N LYS A 3 14.42 56.68 -47.43
CA LYS A 3 13.28 57.60 -47.26
C LYS A 3 12.20 57.02 -46.34
N THR A 4 12.17 57.57 -45.12
CA THR A 4 10.99 57.90 -44.28
C THR A 4 9.92 58.62 -45.12
N MET A 5 8.59 58.62 -44.90
CA MET A 5 7.65 58.51 -43.75
C MET A 5 6.20 58.67 -44.38
N PRO A 6 5.04 58.90 -43.69
CA PRO A 6 4.27 58.13 -42.69
C PRO A 6 2.71 58.13 -42.94
N ILE A 7 1.91 57.74 -41.92
CA ILE A 7 0.45 58.04 -41.66
C ILE A 7 -0.56 57.13 -42.43
N LEU A 8 -1.62 56.51 -41.87
CA LEU A 8 -2.57 56.84 -40.80
C LEU A 8 -3.22 55.56 -40.20
N LEU A 9 -3.62 55.63 -38.93
CA LEU A 9 -4.51 54.73 -38.19
C LEU A 9 -5.84 54.38 -38.90
N LEU A 10 -6.29 53.13 -38.76
CA LEU A 10 -7.72 52.84 -38.57
C LEU A 10 -7.91 51.73 -37.53
N PHE A 11 -8.57 52.10 -36.43
CA PHE A 11 -9.10 51.21 -35.40
C PHE A 11 -10.30 50.43 -35.94
N ALA A 12 -10.30 49.11 -35.80
CA ALA A 12 -11.52 48.32 -35.74
C ALA A 12 -11.32 47.21 -34.71
N ALA A 13 -11.87 47.43 -33.51
CA ALA A 13 -11.97 46.46 -32.45
C ALA A 13 -13.08 45.45 -32.79
N THR A 14 -12.72 44.21 -33.07
CA THR A 14 -13.65 43.08 -32.99
C THR A 14 -13.28 42.25 -31.77
N SER A 15 -13.93 42.57 -30.65
CA SER A 15 -13.93 41.79 -29.43
C SER A 15 -14.60 40.44 -29.68
N GLY A 16 -13.78 39.43 -30.00
CA GLY A 16 -14.17 38.02 -29.96
C GLY A 16 -13.54 37.36 -28.73
N THR A 17 -13.96 37.75 -27.53
CA THR A 17 -13.62 37.00 -26.32
C THR A 17 -14.37 35.67 -26.38
N LEU A 18 -13.71 34.61 -26.83
CA LEU A 18 -14.08 33.25 -26.47
C LEU A 18 -13.90 33.15 -24.95
N SER A 19 -14.96 33.45 -24.23
CA SER A 19 -15.07 33.19 -22.81
C SER A 19 -15.11 31.68 -22.66
N ALA A 20 -13.95 31.06 -22.47
CA ALA A 20 -13.90 29.72 -21.92
C ALA A 20 -14.68 29.76 -20.60
N PRO A 21 -15.59 28.80 -20.33
CA PRO A 21 -16.19 28.72 -19.02
C PRO A 21 -15.06 28.46 -18.02
N ALA A 22 -14.68 29.49 -17.28
CA ALA A 22 -13.92 29.38 -16.05
C ALA A 22 -14.82 28.61 -15.08
N SER A 23 -14.82 27.29 -15.23
CA SER A 23 -15.45 26.37 -14.30
C SER A 23 -14.71 26.56 -12.99
N GLY A 24 -15.37 27.20 -12.03
CA GLY A 24 -14.91 27.29 -10.65
C GLY A 24 -14.75 25.88 -10.10
N GLN A 25 -13.56 25.30 -10.30
CA GLN A 25 -13.16 24.11 -9.59
C GLN A 25 -12.87 24.55 -8.17
N ASP A 26 -13.86 24.35 -7.31
CA ASP A 26 -13.76 24.52 -5.87
C ASP A 26 -12.41 23.96 -5.36
N LEU A 27 -11.77 24.70 -4.45
CA LEU A 27 -10.49 24.33 -3.86
C LEU A 27 -10.59 22.92 -3.25
N SER A 28 -11.73 22.59 -2.66
CA SER A 28 -12.02 21.27 -2.10
C SER A 28 -12.00 20.18 -3.18
N GLY A 29 -12.61 20.42 -4.34
CA GLY A 29 -12.60 19.49 -5.47
C GLY A 29 -11.20 19.25 -6.03
N ARG A 30 -10.37 20.30 -6.11
CA ARG A 30 -8.96 20.17 -6.52
C ARG A 30 -8.12 19.40 -5.49
N ILE A 31 -8.31 19.69 -4.20
CA ILE A 31 -7.64 18.98 -3.10
C ILE A 31 -8.00 17.49 -3.13
N GLN A 32 -9.28 17.17 -3.34
CA GLN A 32 -9.74 15.80 -3.43
C GLN A 32 -9.17 15.07 -4.64
N GLN A 33 -9.19 15.69 -5.84
CA GLN A 33 -8.63 15.09 -7.04
C GLN A 33 -7.12 14.84 -6.93
N VAL A 34 -6.38 15.77 -6.32
CA VAL A 34 -4.94 15.62 -6.06
C VAL A 34 -4.68 14.49 -5.05
N ARG A 35 -5.51 14.38 -4.00
CA ARG A 35 -5.43 13.28 -3.03
C ARG A 35 -5.66 11.93 -3.71
N GLU A 36 -6.74 11.78 -4.47
CA GLU A 36 -7.07 10.55 -5.18
C GLU A 36 -6.01 10.16 -6.22
N ARG A 37 -5.43 11.15 -6.92
CA ARG A 37 -4.31 10.91 -7.83
C ARG A 37 -3.08 10.41 -7.06
N MET A 38 -2.73 11.07 -5.96
CA MET A 38 -1.62 10.67 -5.12
C MET A 38 -1.80 9.26 -4.53
N GLU A 39 -3.02 8.89 -4.13
CA GLU A 39 -3.31 7.54 -3.62
C GLU A 39 -3.21 6.49 -4.73
N ARG A 40 -3.76 6.77 -5.92
CA ARG A 40 -3.62 5.90 -7.10
C ARG A 40 -2.17 5.71 -7.50
N ASP A 41 -1.39 6.78 -7.60
CA ASP A 41 0.02 6.72 -7.99
C ASP A 41 0.87 5.97 -6.93
N ARG A 42 0.52 6.08 -5.65
CA ARG A 42 1.22 5.36 -4.55
C ARG A 42 1.05 3.85 -4.63
N TYR A 43 -0.15 3.40 -4.95
CA TYR A 43 -0.49 1.98 -5.09
C TYR A 43 -0.52 1.51 -6.55
N ALA A 44 0.02 2.30 -7.48
CA ALA A 44 0.09 1.92 -8.88
C ALA A 44 0.87 0.62 -9.01
N GLY A 45 0.25 -0.40 -9.61
CA GLY A 45 0.82 -1.74 -9.71
C GLY A 45 0.85 -2.54 -8.40
N SER A 46 0.50 -1.97 -7.24
CA SER A 46 0.54 -2.68 -5.95
C SER A 46 -0.41 -3.87 -5.90
N ALA A 47 -1.61 -3.76 -6.48
CA ALA A 47 -2.52 -4.88 -6.61
C ALA A 47 -1.92 -6.01 -7.45
N GLU A 48 -1.22 -5.65 -8.52
CA GLU A 48 -0.56 -6.60 -9.42
C GLU A 48 0.62 -7.29 -8.76
N HIS A 49 1.50 -6.54 -8.10
CA HIS A 49 2.69 -7.07 -7.43
C HIS A 49 2.32 -7.96 -6.24
N LEU A 50 1.35 -7.53 -5.42
CA LEU A 50 0.82 -8.38 -4.35
C LEU A 50 0.13 -9.63 -4.90
N GLY A 51 -0.59 -9.49 -6.02
CA GLY A 51 -1.20 -10.60 -6.73
C GLY A 51 -0.16 -11.62 -7.23
N ARG A 52 0.94 -11.15 -7.81
CA ARG A 52 2.07 -11.99 -8.22
C ARG A 52 2.65 -12.78 -7.05
N LEU A 53 2.80 -12.18 -5.86
CA LEU A 53 3.27 -12.91 -4.69
C LEU A 53 2.22 -13.91 -4.14
N LEU A 54 0.94 -13.56 -4.15
CA LEU A 54 -0.11 -14.39 -3.57
C LEU A 54 -0.54 -15.57 -4.44
N TYR A 55 -0.43 -15.44 -5.77
CA TYR A 55 -0.96 -16.41 -6.73
C TYR A 55 0.12 -17.16 -7.50
N THR A 56 1.40 -16.92 -7.21
CA THR A 56 2.51 -17.69 -7.76
C THR A 56 2.98 -18.68 -6.71
N ASP A 57 2.79 -19.96 -6.96
CA ASP A 57 3.34 -21.01 -6.11
C ASP A 57 4.80 -21.25 -6.48
N CYS A 58 5.62 -21.39 -5.45
CA CYS A 58 7.05 -21.53 -5.50
C CYS A 58 7.48 -22.92 -5.02
N GLU A 59 8.50 -23.46 -5.67
CA GLU A 59 9.21 -24.66 -5.26
C GLU A 59 10.69 -24.36 -5.34
N VAL A 60 11.38 -24.36 -4.21
CA VAL A 60 12.81 -24.12 -4.15
C VAL A 60 13.43 -24.77 -2.93
N ARG A 61 14.69 -25.17 -3.11
CA ARG A 61 15.59 -25.56 -2.03
C ARG A 61 16.80 -24.65 -2.08
N MET A 62 17.04 -23.94 -1.00
CA MET A 62 18.22 -23.11 -0.78
C MET A 62 18.95 -23.64 0.45
N ASP A 63 20.27 -23.69 0.36
CA ASP A 63 21.16 -24.16 1.41
C ASP A 63 22.24 -23.09 1.57
N GLU A 64 22.20 -22.36 2.69
CA GLU A 64 23.13 -21.26 3.01
C GLU A 64 23.27 -20.23 1.87
N ALA A 65 22.16 -19.90 1.20
CA ALA A 65 22.18 -18.98 0.07
C ALA A 65 22.09 -17.52 0.56
N PRO A 66 22.89 -16.57 0.03
CA PRO A 66 22.77 -15.16 0.38
C PRO A 66 21.35 -14.62 0.12
N ILE A 67 20.84 -13.79 1.01
CA ILE A 67 19.50 -13.20 0.91
C ILE A 67 19.33 -12.39 -0.38
N GLU A 68 20.39 -11.74 -0.87
CA GLU A 68 20.37 -11.01 -2.15
C GLU A 68 20.02 -11.96 -3.31
N ASP A 69 20.63 -13.15 -3.34
CA ASP A 69 20.36 -14.17 -4.36
C ASP A 69 18.97 -14.79 -4.18
N ALA A 70 18.56 -15.03 -2.93
CA ALA A 70 17.25 -15.59 -2.60
C ALA A 70 16.10 -14.66 -3.06
N VAL A 71 16.24 -13.35 -2.83
CA VAL A 71 15.28 -12.35 -3.28
C VAL A 71 15.32 -12.16 -4.79
N ALA A 72 16.51 -12.17 -5.40
CA ALA A 72 16.64 -12.11 -6.86
C ALA A 72 15.97 -13.31 -7.55
N TRP A 73 16.10 -14.50 -6.97
CA TRP A 73 15.37 -15.69 -7.43
C TRP A 73 13.85 -15.49 -7.33
N LEU A 74 13.35 -14.97 -6.21
CA LEU A 74 11.92 -14.73 -6.01
C LEU A 74 11.37 -13.68 -6.97
N GLU A 75 12.15 -12.64 -7.28
CA GLU A 75 11.85 -11.67 -8.32
C GLU A 75 11.76 -12.33 -9.70
N GLY A 76 12.73 -13.19 -10.04
CA GLY A 76 12.69 -13.96 -11.29
C GLY A 76 11.49 -14.89 -11.40
N ALA A 77 11.10 -15.54 -10.29
CA ALA A 77 9.98 -16.49 -10.26
C ALA A 77 8.61 -15.80 -10.38
N THR A 78 8.45 -14.63 -9.75
CA THR A 78 7.15 -13.93 -9.65
C THR A 78 7.00 -12.79 -10.66
N GLY A 79 8.12 -12.25 -11.13
CA GLY A 79 8.20 -10.99 -11.85
C GLY A 79 7.85 -9.75 -11.01
N ALA A 80 7.56 -9.89 -9.70
CA ALA A 80 7.27 -8.74 -8.86
C ALA A 80 8.55 -7.91 -8.66
N PRO A 81 8.50 -6.56 -8.70
CA PRO A 81 9.68 -5.73 -8.49
C PRO A 81 10.04 -5.70 -6.99
N LEU A 82 10.85 -6.67 -6.56
CA LEU A 82 11.38 -6.76 -5.21
C LEU A 82 12.66 -5.93 -5.09
N ARG A 83 12.85 -5.29 -3.94
CA ARG A 83 14.03 -4.47 -3.67
C ARG A 83 14.47 -4.64 -2.23
N VAL A 84 15.63 -5.25 -2.05
CA VAL A 84 16.34 -5.27 -0.76
C VAL A 84 16.91 -3.87 -0.51
N LEU A 85 16.72 -3.35 0.71
CA LEU A 85 17.37 -2.14 1.17
C LEU A 85 18.50 -2.54 2.12
N ASN A 86 19.70 -2.54 1.57
CA ASN A 86 20.88 -3.00 2.28
C ASN A 86 21.36 -1.95 3.29
N ASP A 87 22.18 -2.42 4.23
CA ASP A 87 22.90 -1.68 5.26
C ASP A 87 24.11 -0.88 4.71
N ASP A 88 23.94 -0.14 3.63
CA ASP A 88 25.06 0.61 3.02
C ASP A 88 25.29 1.99 3.68
N LYS A 89 26.56 2.35 3.92
CA LYS A 89 27.03 3.69 4.34
C LYS A 89 26.37 4.22 5.61
N GLY A 90 26.39 3.44 6.68
CA GLY A 90 25.88 3.86 7.99
C GLY A 90 24.36 4.08 7.99
N ARG A 91 23.66 3.40 7.08
CA ARG A 91 22.20 3.35 7.07
C ARG A 91 21.78 1.96 7.55
N PRO A 92 20.80 1.85 8.44
CA PRO A 92 20.27 0.54 8.81
C PRO A 92 19.65 -0.14 7.58
N GLY A 93 19.74 -1.46 7.53
CA GLY A 93 19.26 -2.29 6.44
C GLY A 93 19.64 -3.75 6.67
N ILE A 94 19.37 -4.57 5.65
CA ILE A 94 19.73 -6.00 5.67
C ILE A 94 21.16 -6.13 5.17
N ASP A 95 21.98 -6.94 5.86
CA ASP A 95 23.25 -7.40 5.31
C ASP A 95 22.96 -8.36 4.13
N PRO A 96 23.39 -8.04 2.90
CA PRO A 96 23.11 -8.85 1.72
C PRO A 96 23.71 -10.26 1.77
N SER A 97 24.68 -10.49 2.66
CA SER A 97 25.35 -11.78 2.85
C SER A 97 24.66 -12.71 3.85
N VAL A 98 23.57 -12.27 4.50
CA VAL A 98 22.78 -13.13 5.39
C VAL A 98 22.36 -14.40 4.65
N GLU A 99 22.74 -15.54 5.22
CA GLU A 99 22.49 -16.85 4.63
C GLU A 99 21.06 -17.32 4.95
N ILE A 100 20.42 -17.87 3.92
CA ILE A 100 19.04 -18.32 3.95
C ILE A 100 19.00 -19.80 3.58
N THR A 101 18.35 -20.57 4.44
CA THR A 101 18.13 -22.00 4.22
C THR A 101 16.62 -22.27 4.26
N LEU A 102 16.07 -22.75 3.15
CA LEU A 102 14.65 -23.09 3.06
C LEU A 102 14.40 -24.18 2.03
N GLU A 103 13.49 -25.10 2.34
CA GLU A 103 12.94 -26.07 1.41
C GLU A 103 11.42 -25.91 1.38
N VAL A 104 10.90 -25.38 0.28
CA VAL A 104 9.47 -25.10 0.09
C VAL A 104 8.97 -25.79 -1.17
N ARG A 105 7.73 -26.29 -1.13
CA ARG A 105 7.08 -26.95 -2.27
C ARG A 105 5.62 -26.53 -2.36
N GLY A 106 5.26 -25.87 -3.46
CA GLY A 106 3.89 -25.45 -3.71
C GLY A 106 3.37 -24.41 -2.70
N MET A 107 4.23 -23.51 -2.25
CA MET A 107 3.86 -22.43 -1.32
C MET A 107 3.74 -21.10 -2.07
N PRO A 108 2.77 -20.22 -1.75
CA PRO A 108 2.70 -18.89 -2.33
C PRO A 108 4.01 -18.13 -2.11
N ALA A 109 4.47 -17.42 -3.14
CA ALA A 109 5.68 -16.61 -3.09
C ALA A 109 5.67 -15.58 -1.95
N LEU A 110 4.49 -15.10 -1.53
CA LEU A 110 4.36 -14.25 -0.35
C LEU A 110 4.82 -14.97 0.92
N THR A 111 4.35 -16.20 1.11
CA THR A 111 4.74 -17.03 2.26
C THR A 111 6.23 -17.36 2.22
N VAL A 112 6.77 -17.63 1.04
CA VAL A 112 8.22 -17.84 0.86
C VAL A 112 9.00 -16.59 1.26
N LEU A 113 8.56 -15.40 0.85
CA LEU A 113 9.17 -14.13 1.27
C LEU A 113 9.13 -13.96 2.79
N GLU A 114 8.01 -14.27 3.43
CA GLU A 114 7.88 -14.14 4.89
C GLU A 114 8.80 -15.11 5.63
N ILE A 115 8.93 -16.35 5.17
CA ILE A 115 9.90 -17.33 5.72
C ILE A 115 11.35 -16.86 5.53
N MET A 116 11.67 -16.19 4.41
CA MET A 116 12.99 -15.59 4.22
C MET A 116 13.22 -14.47 5.24
N MET A 117 12.22 -13.63 5.51
CA MET A 117 12.34 -12.51 6.44
C MET A 117 12.47 -12.93 7.90
N GLU A 118 11.87 -14.06 8.29
CA GLU A 118 12.03 -14.64 9.62
C GLU A 118 13.48 -15.08 9.91
N GLN A 119 14.29 -15.31 8.88
CA GLN A 119 15.71 -15.66 8.99
C GLN A 119 16.63 -14.43 8.91
N CYS A 120 16.09 -13.26 8.58
CA CYS A 120 16.85 -12.03 8.43
C CYS A 120 16.68 -11.13 9.65
N GLU A 121 17.79 -10.88 10.33
CA GLU A 121 17.94 -9.83 11.34
C GLU A 121 19.17 -8.98 10.99
N ASP A 122 19.21 -7.72 11.42
CA ASP A 122 20.45 -6.94 11.31
C ASP A 122 21.45 -7.27 12.43
N GLU A 123 22.62 -6.63 12.38
CA GLU A 123 23.67 -6.81 13.41
C GLU A 123 23.19 -6.50 14.85
N MET A 124 22.11 -5.72 15.00
CA MET A 124 21.51 -5.36 16.29
C MET A 124 20.34 -6.28 16.70
N GLY A 125 20.03 -7.30 15.90
CA GLY A 125 18.90 -8.20 16.13
C GLY A 125 17.55 -7.59 15.75
N GLU A 126 17.52 -6.55 14.90
CA GLU A 126 16.28 -5.97 14.41
C GLU A 126 15.66 -6.88 13.33
N ALA A 127 14.44 -7.33 13.57
CA ALA A 127 13.67 -8.13 12.63
C ALA A 127 13.41 -7.41 11.30
N CYS A 128 13.37 -8.19 10.22
CA CYS A 128 13.03 -7.70 8.89
C CYS A 128 11.53 -7.80 8.59
N ASP A 129 11.06 -6.94 7.70
CA ASP A 129 9.70 -6.98 7.15
C ASP A 129 9.75 -6.56 5.67
N TRP A 130 8.60 -6.60 5.02
CA TRP A 130 8.40 -6.12 3.67
C TRP A 130 7.29 -5.07 3.65
N GLN A 131 7.29 -4.19 2.65
CA GLN A 131 6.20 -3.22 2.49
C GLN A 131 5.98 -2.82 1.02
N LEU A 132 4.74 -2.44 0.67
CA LEU A 132 4.44 -1.93 -0.66
C LEU A 132 4.65 -0.41 -0.70
N ARG A 133 5.49 0.04 -1.64
CA ARG A 133 5.78 1.46 -1.78
C ARG A 133 6.09 1.83 -3.22
N THR A 134 5.34 2.77 -3.79
CA THR A 134 5.62 3.37 -5.10
C THR A 134 5.75 2.30 -6.20
N GLY A 135 4.81 1.35 -6.23
CA GLY A 135 4.81 0.28 -7.22
C GLY A 135 5.97 -0.72 -7.11
N ARG A 136 6.60 -0.87 -5.94
CA ARG A 136 7.56 -1.94 -5.66
C ARG A 136 7.38 -2.53 -4.27
N ILE A 137 8.01 -3.67 -4.05
CA ILE A 137 8.07 -4.36 -2.78
C ILE A 137 9.43 -4.04 -2.17
N GLU A 138 9.47 -3.27 -1.10
CA GLU A 138 10.71 -2.98 -0.37
C GLU A 138 10.87 -3.97 0.78
N ILE A 139 12.07 -4.52 0.94
CA ILE A 139 12.43 -5.52 1.95
C ILE A 139 13.58 -4.97 2.76
N SER A 140 13.45 -4.92 4.09
CA SER A 140 14.51 -4.43 4.98
C SER A 140 14.17 -4.61 6.46
N THR A 141 15.05 -4.14 7.35
CA THR A 141 14.74 -3.93 8.76
C THR A 141 13.59 -2.93 8.95
N LYS A 142 12.84 -3.07 10.05
CA LYS A 142 11.71 -2.18 10.35
C LYS A 142 12.14 -0.72 10.39
N SER A 143 13.24 -0.37 11.05
CA SER A 143 13.77 1.00 11.15
C SER A 143 14.04 1.61 9.77
N ARG A 144 14.59 0.82 8.84
CA ARG A 144 14.85 1.23 7.47
C ARG A 144 13.58 1.43 6.67
N LEU A 145 12.59 0.57 6.84
CA LEU A 145 11.27 0.70 6.23
C LEU A 145 10.46 1.86 6.83
N ALA A 146 10.72 2.20 8.09
CA ALA A 146 9.99 3.20 8.88
C ALA A 146 10.52 4.65 8.75
N ARG A 147 11.52 4.87 7.88
CA ARG A 147 12.07 6.20 7.56
C ARG A 147 10.98 7.25 7.31
N LYS A 148 11.25 8.50 7.66
CA LYS A 148 10.27 9.61 7.57
C LYS A 148 9.57 9.75 6.20
N SER A 149 10.26 9.43 5.10
CA SER A 149 9.70 9.49 3.74
C SER A 149 8.82 8.29 3.35
N ALA A 150 8.75 7.26 4.19
CA ALA A 150 7.88 6.10 4.03
C ALA A 150 6.61 6.19 4.92
N GLN A 151 6.65 7.00 5.99
CA GLN A 151 5.49 7.26 6.82
C GLN A 151 4.41 8.05 6.07
N ARG A 152 3.15 7.66 6.21
CA ARG A 152 2.01 8.37 5.65
C ARG A 152 0.90 8.53 6.69
N LEU A 153 0.14 9.61 6.57
CA LEU A 153 -1.09 9.79 7.34
C LEU A 153 -2.24 9.08 6.62
N LYS A 154 -2.91 8.14 7.28
CA LYS A 154 -4.11 7.45 6.80
C LYS A 154 -5.24 7.63 7.83
N ARG A 155 -6.44 7.87 7.32
CA ARG A 155 -7.67 7.98 8.10
C ARG A 155 -8.35 6.61 8.15
N TYR A 156 -8.71 6.15 9.35
CA TYR A 156 -9.49 4.94 9.60
C TYR A 156 -10.81 5.33 10.28
N PRO A 157 -11.96 5.25 9.59
CA PRO A 157 -13.24 5.49 10.23
C PRO A 157 -13.52 4.36 11.23
N ILE A 158 -13.88 4.72 12.46
CA ILE A 158 -14.23 3.78 13.54
C ILE A 158 -15.63 4.06 14.10
N GLN A 159 -16.41 4.92 13.45
CA GLN A 159 -17.75 5.31 13.89
C GLN A 159 -18.63 4.09 14.18
N ASP A 160 -18.62 3.11 13.28
CA ASP A 160 -19.41 1.89 13.42
C ASP A 160 -18.97 1.03 14.61
N LEU A 161 -17.72 1.17 15.08
CA LEU A 161 -17.17 0.44 16.22
C LEU A 161 -17.46 1.12 17.56
N ILE A 162 -17.59 2.44 17.57
CA ILE A 162 -17.79 3.24 18.81
C ILE A 162 -19.25 3.65 19.02
N THR A 163 -20.12 3.43 18.04
CA THR A 163 -21.55 3.78 18.14
C THR A 163 -22.27 2.79 19.05
N ASP A 164 -23.04 3.30 20.01
CA ASP A 164 -23.96 2.51 20.81
C ASP A 164 -25.16 2.04 19.99
N VAL A 165 -25.38 0.73 19.95
CA VAL A 165 -26.63 0.17 19.44
C VAL A 165 -27.65 0.28 20.57
N PRO A 166 -28.74 1.06 20.41
CA PRO A 166 -29.72 1.22 21.48
C PRO A 166 -30.29 -0.14 21.87
N ASN A 167 -30.23 -0.46 23.16
CA ASN A 167 -30.92 -1.63 23.68
C ASN A 167 -32.38 -1.28 23.97
N PHE A 168 -33.32 -1.96 23.31
CA PHE A 168 -34.75 -1.73 23.45
C PHE A 168 -35.42 -2.72 24.44
N ASP A 169 -34.67 -3.25 25.40
CA ASP A 169 -35.19 -4.17 26.42
C ASP A 169 -36.23 -3.52 27.36
N ASN A 170 -36.31 -2.18 27.38
CA ASN A 170 -37.34 -1.41 28.09
C ASN A 170 -38.49 -0.96 27.16
N GLY A 171 -38.98 -1.87 26.32
CA GLY A 171 -40.19 -1.65 25.55
C GLY A 171 -41.39 -1.35 26.47
N PRO A 172 -42.31 -0.45 26.08
CA PRO A 172 -43.49 -0.16 26.89
C PRO A 172 -44.33 -1.43 27.04
N ARG A 173 -44.57 -1.84 28.29
CA ARG A 173 -45.47 -2.96 28.59
C ARG A 173 -46.91 -2.48 28.50
N LEU A 174 -47.61 -2.92 27.45
CA LEU A 174 -49.06 -2.77 27.36
C LEU A 174 -49.71 -3.73 28.36
N ASP A 175 -50.13 -3.20 29.52
CA ASP A 175 -50.99 -3.93 30.44
C ASP A 175 -52.43 -3.94 29.90
N LEU A 176 -52.76 -5.02 29.19
CA LEU A 176 -54.11 -5.24 28.64
C LEU A 176 -55.17 -5.41 29.75
N GLY A 177 -54.77 -5.69 31.01
CA GLY A 177 -55.68 -5.79 32.14
C GLY A 177 -56.25 -4.44 32.58
N THR A 178 -55.41 -3.40 32.61
CA THR A 178 -55.85 -2.02 32.91
C THR A 178 -56.58 -1.39 31.73
N ALA A 179 -56.18 -1.67 30.49
CA ALA A 179 -56.87 -1.16 29.29
C ALA A 179 -58.26 -1.80 29.09
N LEU A 180 -58.43 -3.09 29.41
CA LEU A 180 -59.72 -3.78 29.26
C LEU A 180 -60.66 -3.54 30.46
N GLY A 181 -60.12 -3.29 31.67
CA GLY A 181 -60.90 -2.92 32.85
C GLY A 181 -61.56 -1.53 32.77
N GLN A 182 -61.07 -0.64 31.90
CA GLN A 182 -61.62 0.69 31.69
C GLN A 182 -62.74 0.75 30.63
N GLY A 183 -62.97 -0.35 29.89
CA GLY A 183 -64.00 -0.44 28.86
C GLY A 183 -65.44 -0.63 29.40
N SER A 184 -65.61 -0.85 30.70
CA SER A 184 -66.90 -1.21 31.30
C SER A 184 -67.39 -0.31 32.44
N GLN A 185 -66.80 0.87 32.67
CA GLN A 185 -67.31 1.80 33.68
C GLN A 185 -67.34 3.26 33.24
N GLN A 186 -68.59 3.72 33.10
CA GLN A 186 -69.05 5.07 32.89
C GLN A 186 -68.53 6.05 33.95
N GLY A 187 -67.93 7.16 33.50
CA GLY A 187 -67.99 8.44 34.21
C GLY A 187 -66.67 9.05 34.71
N GLY A 188 -66.21 10.08 33.99
CA GLY A 188 -65.66 11.33 34.55
C GLY A 188 -64.35 11.29 35.34
N GLY A 189 -63.29 11.92 34.80
CA GLY A 189 -62.13 12.29 35.61
C GLY A 189 -60.87 12.54 34.78
N ASN A 190 -60.63 13.81 34.46
CA ASN A 190 -59.46 14.30 33.75
C ASN A 190 -58.18 14.10 34.58
N GLY A 191 -57.44 13.03 34.31
CA GLY A 191 -56.13 12.75 34.90
C GLY A 191 -55.30 11.95 33.92
N SER A 192 -54.51 12.64 33.10
CA SER A 192 -53.54 12.08 32.16
C SER A 192 -52.42 11.35 32.93
N GLN A 193 -52.73 10.16 33.46
CA GLN A 193 -51.75 9.27 34.06
C GLN A 193 -51.08 8.52 32.92
N SER A 194 -49.87 8.97 32.58
CA SER A 194 -49.08 8.42 31.48
C SER A 194 -48.90 6.92 31.67
N LEU A 195 -49.44 6.10 30.76
CA LEU A 195 -49.32 4.64 30.69
C LEU A 195 -47.89 4.15 30.39
N PHE A 196 -46.91 5.05 30.43
CA PHE A 196 -45.50 4.82 30.13
C PHE A 196 -44.68 5.23 31.35
N GLN A 197 -44.68 4.41 32.39
CA GLN A 197 -43.72 4.53 33.50
C GLN A 197 -42.56 3.56 33.24
N GLY A 198 -41.68 3.94 32.33
CA GLY A 198 -40.42 3.23 32.07
C GLY A 198 -39.28 4.04 32.66
N GLY A 199 -38.80 3.66 33.85
CA GLY A 199 -37.53 4.14 34.36
C GLY A 199 -36.39 3.50 33.58
N SER A 200 -35.52 4.31 33.01
CA SER A 200 -34.24 3.87 32.46
C SER A 200 -33.13 4.45 33.33
N ASP A 201 -32.65 3.66 34.28
CA ASP A 201 -31.25 3.74 34.66
C ASP A 201 -30.46 3.35 33.41
N ASP A 202 -29.98 4.35 32.67
CA ASP A 202 -29.04 4.11 31.59
C ASP A 202 -27.74 3.65 32.26
N PRO A 203 -27.22 2.44 31.97
CA PRO A 203 -25.90 2.06 32.48
C PRO A 203 -24.89 3.14 32.07
N ASP A 204 -23.86 3.37 32.89
CA ASP A 204 -22.71 4.23 32.54
C ASP A 204 -22.02 3.67 31.29
N LEU A 205 -22.57 3.98 30.11
CA LEU A 205 -22.04 3.56 28.82
C LEU A 205 -20.80 4.40 28.52
N PRO A 206 -19.67 3.77 28.15
CA PRO A 206 -18.49 4.50 27.77
C PRO A 206 -18.79 5.44 26.60
N THR A 207 -18.35 6.69 26.73
CA THR A 207 -18.45 7.68 25.67
C THR A 207 -17.71 7.22 24.42
N ALA A 208 -18.07 7.77 23.26
CA ALA A 208 -17.39 7.48 22.00
C ALA A 208 -15.87 7.75 22.06
N ALA A 209 -15.44 8.73 22.87
CA ALA A 209 -14.03 9.03 23.08
C ALA A 209 -13.33 7.95 23.92
N GLU A 210 -13.96 7.42 24.97
CA GLU A 210 -13.41 6.34 25.79
C GLU A 210 -13.29 5.04 24.99
N LYS A 211 -14.29 4.70 24.19
CA LYS A 211 -14.22 3.56 23.27
C LYS A 211 -13.13 3.73 22.22
N ALA A 212 -12.99 4.94 21.66
CA ALA A 212 -11.91 5.23 20.73
C ALA A 212 -10.53 5.07 21.39
N GLU A 213 -10.38 5.47 22.64
CA GLU A 213 -9.14 5.28 23.40
C GLU A 213 -8.84 3.80 23.66
N GLN A 214 -9.84 2.99 24.02
CA GLN A 214 -9.68 1.53 24.13
C GLN A 214 -9.21 0.90 22.81
N ILE A 215 -9.76 1.33 21.67
CA ILE A 215 -9.30 0.88 20.35
C ILE A 215 -7.85 1.31 20.10
N ILE A 216 -7.49 2.54 20.47
CA ILE A 216 -6.11 3.03 20.35
C ILE A 216 -5.15 2.17 21.18
N GLU A 217 -5.50 1.85 22.43
CA GLU A 217 -4.71 0.98 23.30
C GLU A 217 -4.50 -0.40 22.67
N LEU A 218 -5.57 -1.03 22.19
CA LEU A 218 -5.48 -2.33 21.51
C LEU A 218 -4.57 -2.28 20.27
N ILE A 219 -4.68 -1.23 19.45
CA ILE A 219 -3.81 -1.07 18.27
C ILE A 219 -2.35 -0.89 18.68
N VAL A 220 -2.10 -0.07 19.70
CA VAL A 220 -0.73 0.21 20.18
C VAL A 220 -0.09 -1.02 20.82
N GLU A 221 -0.86 -1.84 21.53
CA GLU A 221 -0.37 -3.06 22.17
C GLU A 221 -0.09 -4.19 21.17
N LEU A 222 -0.99 -4.38 20.20
CA LEU A 222 -0.94 -5.54 19.31
C LEU A 222 -0.12 -5.30 18.02
N VAL A 223 0.03 -4.05 17.58
CA VAL A 223 0.70 -3.73 16.32
C VAL A 223 1.97 -2.94 16.58
N GLU A 224 3.10 -3.64 16.58
CA GLU A 224 4.44 -3.02 16.69
C GLU A 224 4.55 -2.04 17.86
N PRO A 225 4.40 -2.52 19.11
CA PRO A 225 4.35 -1.68 20.29
C PRO A 225 5.55 -0.74 20.41
N GLU A 226 6.74 -1.15 19.97
CA GLU A 226 7.98 -0.38 19.99
C GLU A 226 7.95 0.88 19.10
N GLY A 227 7.08 0.90 18.07
CA GLY A 227 7.09 1.95 17.05
C GLY A 227 6.31 3.21 17.37
N TRP A 228 5.39 3.12 18.33
CA TRP A 228 4.45 4.20 18.63
C TRP A 228 5.08 5.30 19.48
N SER A 229 4.81 6.56 19.14
CA SER A 229 5.22 7.72 19.94
C SER A 229 4.69 7.70 21.38
N ARG A 230 3.61 6.94 21.64
CA ARG A 230 3.10 6.70 22.99
C ARG A 230 4.04 5.82 23.84
N ASN A 231 4.76 4.91 23.20
CA ASN A 231 5.70 3.98 23.82
C ASN A 231 7.17 4.45 23.66
N GLY A 232 7.39 5.70 23.25
CA GLY A 232 8.73 6.26 23.03
C GLY A 232 9.32 6.01 21.63
N GLY A 233 8.58 5.34 20.73
CA GLY A 233 8.97 5.15 19.34
C GLY A 233 8.85 6.43 18.50
N ASP A 234 9.49 6.46 17.33
CA ASP A 234 9.59 7.67 16.51
C ASP A 234 8.92 7.57 15.13
N TRP A 235 8.30 6.44 14.82
CA TRP A 235 7.83 6.15 13.47
C TRP A 235 6.34 5.87 13.30
N ALA A 236 5.58 5.73 14.38
CA ALA A 236 4.11 5.66 14.34
C ALA A 236 3.45 6.63 15.34
N SER A 237 2.35 7.26 14.93
CA SER A 237 1.51 8.07 15.82
C SER A 237 0.03 7.89 15.49
N ILE A 238 -0.82 7.92 16.51
CA ILE A 238 -2.26 7.68 16.42
C ILE A 238 -3.01 8.71 17.25
N ARG A 239 -4.10 9.26 16.70
CA ARG A 239 -5.00 10.18 17.38
C ARG A 239 -6.44 9.96 16.94
N TYR A 240 -7.38 10.12 17.87
CA TYR A 240 -8.80 10.14 17.57
C TYR A 240 -9.25 11.56 17.17
N HIS A 241 -10.13 11.65 16.17
CA HIS A 241 -10.78 12.89 15.74
C HIS A 241 -12.12 12.57 15.06
N GLU A 242 -13.24 12.99 15.67
CA GLU A 242 -14.59 12.93 15.07
C GLU A 242 -14.92 11.58 14.40
N GLY A 243 -14.92 10.48 15.16
CA GLY A 243 -15.24 9.15 14.62
C GLY A 243 -14.14 8.51 13.77
N ASN A 244 -12.95 9.12 13.68
CA ASN A 244 -11.84 8.63 12.87
C ASN A 244 -10.55 8.51 13.69
N LEU A 245 -9.75 7.49 13.38
CA LEU A 245 -8.36 7.41 13.78
C LEU A 245 -7.48 8.00 12.68
N LEU A 246 -6.65 8.96 13.06
CA LEU A 246 -5.62 9.56 12.24
C LEU A 246 -4.29 8.90 12.59
N ILE A 247 -3.84 7.98 11.72
CA ILE A 247 -2.63 7.19 11.94
C ILE A 247 -1.56 7.62 10.97
N LYS A 248 -0.42 8.10 11.49
CA LYS A 248 0.79 8.34 10.69
C LYS A 248 1.78 7.23 10.95
N ALA A 249 2.02 6.36 9.97
CA ALA A 249 2.89 5.19 10.11
C ALA A 249 3.45 4.72 8.74
N PRO A 250 4.47 3.84 8.70
CA PRO A 250 4.90 3.15 7.47
C PRO A 250 3.87 2.14 6.96
N ASP A 251 4.12 1.56 5.78
CA ASP A 251 3.12 0.72 5.09
C ASP A 251 2.88 -0.63 5.79
N PHE A 252 3.91 -1.28 6.33
CA PHE A 252 3.76 -2.55 7.06
C PHE A 252 2.84 -2.43 8.29
N VAL A 253 2.87 -1.29 9.00
CA VAL A 253 1.95 -0.99 10.11
C VAL A 253 0.52 -0.86 9.60
N HIS A 254 0.33 -0.07 8.53
CA HIS A 254 -0.99 0.08 7.93
C HIS A 254 -1.56 -1.23 7.38
N ARG A 255 -0.69 -2.11 6.85
CA ARG A 255 -1.02 -3.47 6.39
C ARG A 255 -1.53 -4.30 7.56
N ARG A 256 -0.87 -4.28 8.72
CA ARG A 256 -1.32 -5.01 9.93
C ARG A 256 -2.64 -4.48 10.49
N ILE A 257 -2.87 -3.16 10.45
CA ILE A 257 -4.09 -2.55 11.00
C ILE A 257 -5.33 -2.82 10.14
N GLY A 258 -5.22 -2.69 8.81
CA GLY A 258 -6.41 -2.76 7.94
C GLY A 258 -6.15 -3.25 6.53
N GLY A 259 -5.02 -3.92 6.32
CA GLY A 259 -4.63 -4.44 5.01
C GLY A 259 -4.49 -3.37 3.93
N TYR A 260 -4.64 -3.82 2.68
CA TYR A 260 -4.60 -2.97 1.50
C TYR A 260 -6.02 -2.59 1.04
N PRO A 261 -6.22 -1.35 0.56
CA PRO A 261 -7.52 -0.86 0.09
C PRO A 261 -7.92 -1.42 -1.29
N PHE A 262 -7.16 -2.39 -1.81
CA PHE A 262 -7.37 -2.99 -3.11
C PHE A 262 -7.34 -4.52 -2.97
N ARG A 263 -8.05 -5.19 -3.87
CA ARG A 263 -7.92 -6.64 -4.01
C ARG A 263 -6.65 -6.95 -4.82
N PRO A 264 -5.84 -7.95 -4.41
CA PRO A 264 -4.75 -8.43 -5.24
C PRO A 264 -5.27 -8.83 -6.63
N ALA A 265 -4.57 -8.41 -7.67
CA ALA A 265 -4.97 -8.73 -9.03
C ALA A 265 -4.54 -10.17 -9.34
N ARG A 266 -5.44 -10.96 -9.91
CA ARG A 266 -5.05 -12.21 -10.58
C ARG A 266 -4.43 -11.84 -11.91
N THR A 267 -3.17 -11.47 -11.88
CA THR A 267 -2.39 -11.32 -13.10
C THR A 267 -2.25 -12.72 -13.68
N ALA A 268 -2.60 -12.92 -14.96
CA ALA A 268 -2.02 -14.04 -15.68
C ALA A 268 -0.51 -13.87 -15.50
N GLY A 269 0.15 -14.81 -14.83
CA GLY A 269 1.59 -14.71 -14.55
C GLY A 269 2.36 -14.32 -15.81
N PRO A 270 3.61 -13.79 -15.70
CA PRO A 270 4.45 -13.64 -16.90
C PRO A 270 4.33 -14.95 -17.64
N ALA A 271 3.80 -14.87 -18.88
CA ALA A 271 3.15 -15.95 -19.59
C ALA A 271 3.58 -17.29 -19.01
N SER A 272 2.64 -18.05 -18.43
CA SER A 272 2.81 -19.50 -18.24
C SER A 272 3.80 -19.93 -19.30
N ILE A 273 4.96 -20.48 -18.95
CA ILE A 273 5.89 -21.05 -19.93
C ILE A 273 5.01 -21.97 -20.77
N ALA A 274 4.49 -21.44 -21.87
CA ALA A 274 3.39 -22.03 -22.58
C ALA A 274 4.12 -22.90 -23.56
N LYS A 275 4.51 -24.09 -23.08
CA LYS A 275 4.99 -25.12 -23.98
C LYS A 275 3.79 -25.65 -24.76
N SER A 276 3.97 -25.66 -26.06
CA SER A 276 3.16 -26.30 -27.10
C SER A 276 2.96 -27.82 -26.92
N ASP A 277 3.35 -28.41 -25.77
CA ASP A 277 3.68 -29.84 -25.69
C ASP A 277 2.87 -30.60 -24.61
N GLY A 278 1.86 -29.98 -24.00
CA GLY A 278 0.83 -30.70 -23.23
C GLY A 278 1.26 -31.35 -21.91
N GLN A 279 2.40 -30.99 -21.32
CA GLN A 279 2.77 -31.38 -19.94
C GLN A 279 2.84 -30.14 -19.04
N GLY A 280 2.18 -30.24 -17.88
CA GLY A 280 1.89 -29.15 -16.95
C GLY A 280 3.11 -28.39 -16.39
N PRO A 281 2.86 -27.33 -15.60
CA PRO A 281 3.88 -26.34 -15.21
C PRO A 281 4.98 -26.99 -14.36
N ARG A 282 6.24 -26.81 -14.76
CA ARG A 282 7.42 -27.20 -13.98
C ARG A 282 8.02 -25.95 -13.36
N GLY A 283 8.15 -25.93 -12.04
CA GLY A 283 8.79 -24.87 -11.27
C GLY A 283 10.26 -24.69 -11.66
N ALA A 284 10.76 -23.46 -11.53
CA ALA A 284 12.16 -23.13 -11.73
C ALA A 284 13.02 -23.84 -10.66
N ARG A 285 14.09 -24.52 -11.06
CA ARG A 285 15.07 -25.10 -10.14
C ARG A 285 16.33 -24.24 -10.14
N TYR A 286 16.85 -23.95 -8.96
CA TYR A 286 18.18 -23.39 -8.78
C TYR A 286 19.09 -24.51 -8.28
N THR A 287 20.21 -24.74 -8.97
CA THR A 287 21.26 -25.66 -8.54
C THR A 287 22.58 -24.96 -8.70
N GLU A 288 23.32 -24.82 -7.60
CA GLU A 288 24.77 -24.58 -7.59
C GLU A 288 25.21 -23.36 -8.42
N GLY A 289 24.66 -22.18 -8.11
CA GLY A 289 25.11 -20.92 -8.73
C GLY A 289 24.62 -20.68 -10.17
N ARG A 290 23.74 -21.54 -10.70
CA ARG A 290 23.22 -21.41 -12.06
C ARG A 290 21.72 -21.71 -12.11
N THR A 291 20.96 -20.79 -12.70
CA THR A 291 19.55 -21.02 -13.01
C THR A 291 19.44 -21.95 -14.22
N GLU A 292 19.17 -23.23 -13.97
CA GLU A 292 18.85 -24.17 -15.05
C GLU A 292 17.34 -24.31 -15.20
N ILE A 293 16.82 -23.83 -16.34
CA ILE A 293 15.44 -24.05 -16.75
C ILE A 293 15.38 -25.42 -17.46
N PRO A 294 14.63 -26.42 -16.96
CA PRO A 294 14.60 -27.74 -17.59
C PRO A 294 13.99 -27.69 -18.99
N GLY A 295 14.84 -27.83 -20.02
CA GLY A 295 14.47 -27.83 -21.43
C GLY A 295 14.89 -26.58 -22.22
N SER A 296 15.74 -25.70 -21.67
CA SER A 296 16.47 -24.76 -22.50
C SER A 296 17.70 -25.45 -23.10
N GLY A 297 17.75 -25.51 -24.43
CA GLY A 297 19.04 -25.54 -25.10
C GLY A 297 19.91 -24.42 -24.54
N THR A 298 21.21 -24.68 -24.41
CA THR A 298 22.23 -23.75 -23.94
C THR A 298 22.02 -22.35 -24.51
N TRP A 299 21.47 -21.44 -23.69
CA TRP A 299 21.55 -20.01 -23.96
C TRP A 299 22.85 -19.52 -23.36
N GLU A 300 23.88 -19.38 -24.20
CA GLU A 300 24.92 -18.40 -23.90
C GLU A 300 24.25 -17.02 -23.91
N ALA A 301 24.16 -16.39 -22.74
CA ALA A 301 23.90 -14.96 -22.67
C ALA A 301 25.13 -14.25 -23.28
N LYS A 302 25.13 -14.09 -24.60
CA LYS A 302 26.08 -13.20 -25.24
C LYS A 302 25.67 -11.79 -24.86
N LEU A 303 26.37 -11.22 -23.86
CA LEU A 303 26.38 -9.78 -23.61
C LEU A 303 26.46 -9.06 -24.97
N PRO A 304 25.66 -8.01 -25.24
CA PRO A 304 25.87 -7.23 -26.44
C PRO A 304 27.29 -6.70 -26.39
N GLU A 305 28.14 -7.22 -27.28
CA GLU A 305 29.47 -6.66 -27.48
C GLU A 305 29.27 -5.19 -27.79
N ARG A 306 29.80 -4.32 -26.91
CA ARG A 306 30.08 -2.94 -27.28
C ARG A 306 30.96 -3.02 -28.51
N SER A 307 30.36 -2.77 -29.68
CA SER A 307 31.13 -2.55 -30.89
C SER A 307 32.10 -1.41 -30.61
N PRO A 308 33.42 -1.61 -30.70
CA PRO A 308 34.33 -0.48 -30.71
C PRO A 308 33.94 0.35 -31.93
N SER A 309 33.52 1.58 -31.71
CA SER A 309 33.38 2.56 -32.78
C SER A 309 34.75 2.64 -33.48
N LYS A 310 34.86 2.01 -34.66
CA LYS A 310 35.94 2.27 -35.59
C LYS A 310 35.79 3.71 -36.07
N THR A 311 36.33 4.64 -35.29
CA THR A 311 36.70 5.96 -35.79
C THR A 311 38.02 5.77 -36.53
N THR A 312 37.94 5.32 -37.78
CA THR A 312 39.06 5.49 -38.72
C THR A 312 39.02 6.94 -39.18
N PRO A 313 40.10 7.73 -38.99
CA PRO A 313 40.15 9.09 -39.50
C PRO A 313 40.16 9.04 -41.03
N ALA A 314 39.30 9.85 -41.66
CA ALA A 314 39.31 10.05 -43.10
C ALA A 314 40.66 10.63 -43.55
N PRO A 315 41.18 10.23 -44.74
CA PRO A 315 42.40 10.83 -45.27
C PRO A 315 42.14 12.29 -45.65
N VAL A 316 42.88 13.19 -45.00
CA VAL A 316 42.93 14.61 -45.35
C VAL A 316 43.55 14.74 -46.74
N LYS A 317 42.78 15.22 -47.71
CA LYS A 317 43.29 15.60 -49.03
C LYS A 317 44.33 16.72 -48.87
N PRO A 318 45.49 16.66 -49.53
CA PRO A 318 46.44 17.77 -49.52
C PRO A 318 45.83 18.98 -50.23
N LYS A 319 45.93 20.12 -49.57
CA LYS A 319 45.56 21.44 -50.10
C LYS A 319 46.55 21.80 -51.22
N PRO A 320 46.09 22.21 -52.42
CA PRO A 320 47.01 22.68 -53.45
C PRO A 320 47.70 23.96 -52.97
N GLN A 321 49.02 23.99 -53.11
CA GLN A 321 49.83 25.19 -53.00
C GLN A 321 49.60 26.08 -54.22
N GLY A 322 49.44 27.39 -53.98
CA GLY A 322 49.72 28.47 -54.94
C GLY A 322 48.65 28.75 -55.99
N HIS A 323 47.98 29.91 -55.90
CA HIS A 323 48.48 31.19 -56.41
C HIS A 323 47.78 32.35 -55.71
#